data_AF-A0A934DWY0-F1
#
_entry.id   AF-A0A934DWY0-F1
#
_cell.length_a   1.000
_cell.length_b   1.000
_cell.length_c   1.000
_cell.angle_alpha   90.00
_cell.angle_beta   90.00
_cell.angle_gamma   90.00
#
_symmetry.space_group_name_H-M   'P 1'
#
loop_
_entity.id
_entity.type
_entity.pdbx_description
1 polymer ?
#
loop_
_entity_poly.entity_id
_entity_poly.type
_entity_poly.pdbx_seq_one_letter_code
_entity_poly.pdbx_strand_id
1 'polypeptide(L)'
;MDLVLGMCGGYGAEVVRPFVRSLRVTGFAGELALLLHRNPEGTAAALRAEGVTTALEVDLAGVPESFSYNIARYALFAAELARRPGAERVIVSDVRDVAFQRDPFRACAADDSLHLFEEHPSKPIGACIWTSSWVRYRYGDAALPSIADRPVVCSGFAMGSAGRMRDYLELVTRELTPPLRSTNYMAGYDQGVVNVLAHGGRIPGLVLHPWPRAAVLHLGNAPRGSVRSNSAGEMVNDQGQVVAVVHQRDRHEGQAQTLR
;
A
#
# COMPACT_ATOMS: atom_id res chain seq x y z
N MET A 1 -13.49 10.80 11.33
CA MET A 1 -13.81 10.46 9.91
C MET A 1 -12.80 9.46 9.36
N ASP A 2 -13.21 8.54 8.48
CA ASP A 2 -12.31 7.62 7.79
C ASP A 2 -11.71 8.26 6.51
N LEU A 3 -10.43 7.99 6.23
CA LEU A 3 -9.71 8.56 5.11
C LEU A 3 -8.93 7.49 4.34
N VAL A 4 -9.15 7.39 3.03
CA VAL A 4 -8.30 6.62 2.12
C VAL A 4 -7.45 7.58 1.30
N LEU A 5 -6.13 7.45 1.40
CA LEU A 5 -5.14 8.16 0.60
C LEU A 5 -4.50 7.21 -0.41
N GLY A 6 -4.47 7.62 -1.67
CA GLY A 6 -3.77 6.90 -2.72
C GLY A 6 -2.93 7.82 -3.58
N MET A 7 -1.92 7.27 -4.24
CA MET A 7 -1.14 7.98 -5.26
C MET A 7 -1.03 7.12 -6.51
N CYS A 8 -1.22 7.73 -7.67
CA CYS A 8 -0.99 7.08 -8.96
C CYS A 8 -0.32 8.06 -9.92
N GLY A 9 0.38 7.54 -10.93
CA GLY A 9 1.03 8.38 -11.91
C GLY A 9 1.04 7.79 -13.31
N GLY A 10 0.92 8.64 -14.32
CA GLY A 10 0.93 8.24 -15.73
C GLY A 10 -0.31 7.51 -16.24
N TYR A 11 -1.35 7.36 -15.42
CA TYR A 11 -2.54 6.56 -15.76
C TYR A 11 -3.77 7.43 -16.01
N GLY A 12 -4.57 7.08 -17.02
CA GLY A 12 -5.89 7.67 -17.19
C GLY A 12 -6.88 7.18 -16.14
N ALA A 13 -8.03 7.84 -16.05
CA ALA A 13 -9.07 7.51 -15.08
C ALA A 13 -9.57 6.06 -15.21
N GLU A 14 -9.53 5.48 -16.41
CA GLU A 14 -9.93 4.10 -16.67
C GLU A 14 -9.14 3.04 -15.91
N VAL A 15 -7.85 3.29 -15.66
CA VAL A 15 -6.99 2.39 -14.87
C VAL A 15 -7.25 2.54 -13.37
N VAL A 16 -7.65 3.73 -12.93
CA VAL A 16 -7.94 4.04 -11.52
C VAL A 16 -9.37 3.65 -11.13
N ARG A 17 -10.31 3.62 -12.09
CA ARG A 17 -11.73 3.31 -11.88
C ARG A 17 -12.00 2.04 -11.06
N PRO A 18 -11.33 0.90 -11.28
CA PRO A 18 -11.57 -0.31 -10.47
C PRO A 18 -11.33 -0.08 -8.98
N PHE A 19 -10.34 0.73 -8.61
CA PHE A 19 -10.08 1.09 -7.20
C PHE A 19 -11.24 1.89 -6.61
N VAL A 20 -11.65 2.96 -7.31
CA VAL A 20 -12.71 3.89 -6.85
C VAL A 20 -14.05 3.18 -6.74
N ARG A 21 -14.41 2.40 -7.77
CA ARG A 21 -15.71 1.72 -7.85
C ARG A 21 -15.80 0.60 -6.84
N SER A 22 -14.77 -0.22 -6.72
CA SER A 22 -14.74 -1.31 -5.74
C SER A 22 -14.85 -0.76 -4.32
N LEU A 23 -14.16 0.33 -3.98
CA LEU A 23 -14.32 0.98 -2.67
C LEU A 23 -15.76 1.46 -2.44
N ARG A 24 -16.35 2.12 -3.43
CA ARG A 24 -17.70 2.68 -3.32
C ARG A 24 -18.77 1.62 -3.11
N VAL A 25 -18.69 0.48 -3.81
CA VAL A 25 -19.69 -0.60 -3.65
C VAL A 25 -19.63 -1.27 -2.27
N THR A 26 -18.55 -1.07 -1.51
CA THR A 26 -18.50 -1.54 -0.11
C THR A 26 -19.38 -0.75 0.85
N GLY A 27 -19.92 0.39 0.40
CA GLY A 27 -20.65 1.33 1.26
C GLY A 27 -19.75 2.28 2.05
N PHE A 28 -18.46 2.38 1.70
CA PHE A 28 -17.52 3.34 2.29
C PHE A 28 -18.08 4.77 2.21
N ALA A 29 -18.16 5.42 3.36
CA ALA A 29 -18.74 6.76 3.52
C ALA A 29 -17.71 7.81 4.00
N GLY A 30 -16.43 7.44 4.06
CA GLY A 30 -15.35 8.36 4.40
C GLY A 30 -14.85 9.16 3.19
N GLU A 31 -13.71 9.83 3.37
CA GLU A 31 -13.06 10.59 2.31
C GLU A 31 -12.12 9.70 1.49
N LEU A 32 -12.19 9.82 0.17
CA LEU A 32 -11.18 9.29 -0.74
C LEU A 32 -10.38 10.45 -1.37
N ALA A 33 -9.08 10.48 -1.10
CA ALA A 33 -8.15 11.43 -1.72
C ALA A 33 -7.08 10.71 -2.54
N LEU A 34 -6.92 11.15 -3.79
CA LEU A 34 -5.97 10.61 -4.76
C LEU A 34 -5.01 11.71 -5.22
N LEU A 35 -3.72 11.43 -5.09
CA LEU A 35 -2.63 12.23 -5.62
C LEU A 35 -2.24 11.72 -7.00
N LEU A 36 -2.16 12.62 -7.98
CA LEU A 36 -1.99 12.33 -9.40
C LEU A 36 -0.68 12.90 -9.90
N HIS A 37 0.27 12.06 -10.31
CA HIS A 37 1.56 12.47 -10.82
C HIS A 37 1.71 12.19 -12.32
N ARG A 38 1.80 13.24 -13.14
CA ARG A 38 1.91 13.11 -14.62
C ARG A 38 0.78 12.29 -15.26
N ASN A 39 -0.43 12.38 -14.72
CA ASN A 39 -1.60 11.73 -15.32
C ASN A 39 -2.10 12.53 -16.55
N PRO A 40 -2.81 11.89 -17.50
CA PRO A 40 -3.40 12.58 -18.63
C PRO A 40 -4.36 13.69 -18.21
N GLU A 41 -4.44 14.75 -19.02
CA GLU A 41 -5.37 15.86 -18.81
C GLU A 41 -6.82 15.35 -18.65
N GLY A 42 -7.58 15.97 -17.75
CA GLY A 42 -8.96 15.58 -17.46
C GLY A 42 -9.11 14.38 -16.51
N THR A 43 -8.03 13.67 -16.16
CA THR A 43 -8.07 12.55 -15.20
C THR A 43 -8.65 12.97 -13.85
N ALA A 44 -8.20 14.10 -13.29
CA ALA A 44 -8.71 14.61 -12.02
C ALA A 44 -10.21 14.91 -12.07
N ALA A 45 -10.68 15.53 -13.16
CA ALA A 45 -12.10 15.86 -13.35
C ALA A 45 -12.96 14.59 -13.45
N ALA A 46 -12.50 13.60 -14.22
CA ALA A 46 -13.19 12.32 -14.35
C ALA A 46 -13.29 11.57 -13.01
N LEU A 47 -12.23 11.59 -12.20
CA LEU A 47 -12.24 10.94 -10.88
C LEU A 47 -13.17 11.64 -9.90
N ARG A 48 -13.19 12.98 -9.88
CA ARG A 48 -14.15 13.74 -9.04
C ARG A 48 -15.60 13.45 -9.44
N ALA A 49 -15.88 13.33 -10.74
CA ALA A 49 -17.21 12.95 -11.23
C ALA A 49 -17.64 11.54 -10.78
N GLU A 50 -16.71 10.67 -10.39
CA GLU A 50 -16.99 9.34 -9.83
C GLU A 50 -17.04 9.31 -8.30
N GLY A 51 -16.91 10.46 -7.64
CA GLY A 51 -17.05 10.59 -6.18
C GLY A 51 -15.73 10.59 -5.41
N VAL A 52 -14.58 10.74 -6.09
CA VAL A 52 -13.31 11.01 -5.41
C VAL A 52 -13.36 12.42 -4.84
N THR A 53 -13.35 12.55 -3.51
CA THR A 53 -13.48 13.84 -2.80
C THR A 53 -12.35 14.79 -3.18
N THR A 54 -11.13 14.26 -3.21
CA THR A 54 -9.93 15.04 -3.51
C THR A 54 -9.13 14.32 -4.59
N ALA A 55 -9.01 14.93 -5.77
CA ALA A 55 -8.10 14.46 -6.82
C ALA A 55 -7.10 15.59 -7.10
N LEU A 56 -5.86 15.47 -6.65
CA LEU A 56 -4.88 16.56 -6.71
C LEU A 56 -3.73 16.19 -7.62
N GLU A 57 -3.45 17.05 -8.60
CA GLU A 57 -2.24 16.94 -9.39
C GLU A 57 -1.05 17.36 -8.53
N VAL A 58 -0.02 16.51 -8.51
CA VAL A 58 1.20 16.74 -7.75
C VAL A 58 2.38 16.82 -8.71
N ASP A 59 3.05 17.97 -8.67
CA ASP A 59 4.33 18.17 -9.30
C ASP A 59 5.44 17.74 -8.33
N LEU A 60 6.37 16.94 -8.83
CA LEU A 60 7.56 16.52 -8.11
C LEU A 60 8.79 17.31 -8.59
N ALA A 61 8.60 18.45 -9.27
CA ALA A 61 9.68 19.36 -9.59
C ALA A 61 10.46 19.74 -8.31
N GLY A 62 11.79 19.63 -8.38
CA GLY A 62 12.67 19.87 -7.24
C GLY A 62 12.83 18.70 -6.27
N VAL A 63 12.06 17.61 -6.42
CA VAL A 63 12.36 16.33 -5.76
C VAL A 63 13.55 15.71 -6.51
N PRO A 64 14.61 15.24 -5.80
CA PRO A 64 15.77 14.65 -6.47
C PRO A 64 15.35 13.51 -7.41
N GLU A 65 15.97 13.39 -8.59
CA GLU A 65 15.63 12.32 -9.55
C GLU A 65 15.82 10.91 -8.96
N SER A 66 16.65 10.78 -7.92
CA SER A 66 16.82 9.55 -7.15
C SER A 66 15.56 9.15 -6.35
N PHE A 67 14.60 10.04 -6.17
CA PHE A 67 13.34 9.84 -5.46
C PHE A 67 12.21 9.59 -6.45
N SER A 68 11.87 8.32 -6.62
CA SER A 68 10.67 7.93 -7.37
C SER A 68 9.41 8.45 -6.67
N TYR A 69 8.29 8.53 -7.39
CA TYR A 69 7.01 8.89 -6.77
C TYR A 69 6.58 7.91 -5.65
N ASN A 70 7.03 6.65 -5.70
CA ASN A 70 6.83 5.67 -4.61
C ASN A 70 7.53 6.07 -3.30
N ILE A 71 8.56 6.90 -3.39
CA ILE A 71 9.27 7.45 -2.23
C ILE A 71 8.62 8.76 -1.79
N ALA A 72 8.33 9.65 -2.75
CA ALA A 72 7.71 10.95 -2.47
C ALA A 72 6.32 10.81 -1.82
N ARG A 73 5.59 9.72 -2.11
CA ARG A 73 4.24 9.50 -1.58
C ARG A 73 4.14 9.58 -0.06
N TYR A 74 5.15 9.15 0.69
CA TYR A 74 5.08 9.17 2.17
C TYR A 74 4.99 10.59 2.71
N ALA A 75 5.83 11.50 2.20
CA ALA A 75 5.80 12.91 2.56
C ALA A 75 4.51 13.59 2.09
N LEU A 76 4.02 13.24 0.89
CA LEU A 76 2.78 13.79 0.36
C LEU A 76 1.55 13.30 1.14
N PHE A 77 1.49 12.02 1.50
CA PHE A 77 0.44 11.48 2.36
C PHE A 77 0.45 12.15 3.74
N ALA A 78 1.63 12.43 4.30
CA ALA A 78 1.74 13.14 5.58
C ALA A 78 1.17 14.57 5.46
N ALA A 79 1.47 15.26 4.37
CA ALA A 79 0.91 16.60 4.10
C ALA A 79 -0.61 16.57 3.92
N GLU A 80 -1.15 15.58 3.20
CA GLU A 80 -2.60 15.44 3.03
C GLU A 80 -3.33 15.04 4.32
N LEU A 81 -2.72 14.19 5.14
CA LEU A 81 -3.25 13.85 6.45
C LEU A 81 -3.28 15.07 7.38
N ALA A 82 -2.22 15.90 7.35
CA ALA A 82 -2.16 17.13 8.15
C ALA A 82 -3.27 18.15 7.80
N ARG A 83 -3.75 18.15 6.55
CA ARG A 83 -4.90 18.98 6.12
C ARG A 83 -6.24 18.48 6.62
N ARG A 84 -6.30 17.30 7.25
CA ARG A 84 -7.54 16.62 7.69
C ARG A 84 -7.47 16.29 9.18
N PRO A 85 -7.51 17.30 10.07
CA PRO A 85 -7.40 17.08 11.52
C PRO A 85 -8.55 16.23 12.10
N GLY A 86 -9.68 16.08 11.39
CA GLY A 86 -10.79 15.21 11.78
C GLY A 86 -10.68 13.76 11.29
N ALA A 87 -9.58 13.38 10.63
CA ALA A 87 -9.33 11.98 10.29
C ALA A 87 -9.03 11.18 11.57
N GLU A 88 -9.70 10.05 11.73
CA GLU A 88 -9.55 9.15 12.90
C GLU A 88 -8.85 7.85 12.50
N ARG A 89 -9.24 7.29 11.35
CA ARG A 89 -8.65 6.10 10.75
C ARG A 89 -8.22 6.40 9.34
N VAL A 90 -7.03 5.94 8.98
CA VAL A 90 -6.39 6.25 7.70
C VAL A 90 -5.93 4.97 7.04
N ILE A 91 -6.16 4.88 5.73
CA ILE A 91 -5.52 3.92 4.83
C ILE A 91 -4.63 4.71 3.88
N VAL A 92 -3.40 4.24 3.68
CA VAL A 92 -2.56 4.63 2.55
C VAL A 92 -2.41 3.43 1.62
N SER A 93 -2.56 3.65 0.31
CA SER A 93 -2.69 2.55 -0.65
C SER A 93 -2.05 2.86 -2.01
N ASP A 94 -1.51 1.83 -2.64
CA ASP A 94 -1.40 1.73 -4.09
C ASP A 94 -2.82 1.78 -4.68
N VAL A 95 -2.92 2.23 -5.93
CA VAL A 95 -4.23 2.46 -6.57
C VAL A 95 -4.48 1.46 -7.70
N ARG A 96 -3.50 1.28 -8.59
CA ARG A 96 -3.67 0.59 -9.88
C ARG A 96 -4.15 -0.86 -9.74
N ASP A 97 -3.61 -1.59 -8.79
CA ASP A 97 -3.79 -3.04 -8.64
C ASP A 97 -4.42 -3.43 -7.29
N VAL A 98 -5.14 -2.50 -6.67
CA VAL A 98 -5.95 -2.71 -5.46
C VAL A 98 -7.44 -2.74 -5.81
N ALA A 99 -8.17 -3.67 -5.20
CA ALA A 99 -9.63 -3.73 -5.25
C ALA A 99 -10.20 -4.08 -3.87
N PHE A 100 -11.38 -3.54 -3.56
CA PHE A 100 -12.09 -3.74 -2.30
C PHE A 100 -13.28 -4.70 -2.48
N GLN A 101 -13.44 -5.67 -1.57
CA GLN A 101 -14.63 -6.53 -1.52
C GLN A 101 -15.54 -6.16 -0.34
N ARG A 102 -14.99 -5.57 0.71
CA ARG A 102 -15.71 -5.08 1.90
C ARG A 102 -15.09 -3.77 2.36
N ASP A 103 -15.82 -3.04 3.21
CA ASP A 103 -15.33 -1.80 3.80
C ASP A 103 -13.98 -2.08 4.48
N PRO A 104 -12.88 -1.49 4.01
CA PRO A 104 -11.55 -1.84 4.47
C PRO A 104 -11.34 -1.46 5.93
N PHE A 105 -12.10 -0.50 6.48
CA PHE A 105 -11.98 -0.12 7.89
C PHE A 105 -12.67 -1.09 8.85
N ARG A 106 -13.53 -2.01 8.35
CA ARG A 106 -14.07 -3.10 9.19
C ARG A 106 -13.03 -4.16 9.51
N ALA A 107 -11.96 -4.22 8.72
CA ALA A 107 -10.86 -5.16 8.92
C ALA A 107 -9.92 -4.78 10.08
N CYS A 108 -10.07 -3.57 10.64
CA CYS A 108 -9.25 -3.10 11.76
C CYS A 108 -10.13 -2.64 12.92
N ALA A 109 -9.71 -2.98 14.13
CA ALA A 109 -10.30 -2.41 15.32
C ALA A 109 -10.05 -0.89 15.33
N ALA A 110 -10.96 -0.13 15.94
CA ALA A 110 -10.74 1.30 16.21
C ALA A 110 -9.78 1.47 17.41
N ASP A 111 -8.63 0.79 17.36
CA ASP A 111 -7.58 0.91 18.36
C ASP A 111 -6.46 1.83 17.85
N ASP A 112 -5.60 2.26 18.78
CA ASP A 112 -4.46 3.13 18.46
C ASP A 112 -3.28 2.31 17.92
N SER A 113 -3.48 1.60 16.81
CA SER A 113 -2.47 0.75 16.19
C SER A 113 -2.22 1.08 14.71
N LEU A 114 -1.08 0.60 14.20
CA LEU A 114 -0.76 0.57 12.77
C LEU A 114 -0.78 -0.88 12.31
N HIS A 115 -1.43 -1.14 11.18
CA HIS A 115 -1.52 -2.46 10.57
C HIS A 115 -0.76 -2.49 9.26
N LEU A 116 0.15 -3.47 9.16
CA LEU A 116 0.83 -3.87 7.92
C LEU A 116 0.54 -5.34 7.64
N PHE A 117 0.73 -5.74 6.40
CA PHE A 117 0.28 -7.04 5.90
C PHE A 117 1.42 -7.74 5.15
N GLU A 118 1.62 -9.01 5.49
CA GLU A 118 2.63 -9.85 4.85
C GLU A 118 2.11 -10.38 3.50
N GLU A 119 3.01 -10.54 2.54
CA GLU A 119 2.80 -11.31 1.32
C GLU A 119 2.95 -12.81 1.59
N HIS A 120 2.63 -13.64 0.60
CA HIS A 120 2.72 -15.10 0.71
C HIS A 120 4.12 -15.58 1.17
N PRO A 121 4.23 -16.46 2.18
CA PRO A 121 5.50 -16.83 2.81
C PRO A 121 6.39 -17.75 1.96
N SER A 122 5.91 -18.26 0.81
CA SER A 122 6.71 -19.08 -0.12
C SER A 122 7.93 -18.35 -0.69
N LYS A 123 7.97 -17.03 -0.58
CA LYS A 123 9.10 -16.20 -1.03
C LYS A 123 9.52 -15.25 0.09
N PRO A 124 10.28 -15.72 1.09
CA PRO A 124 10.77 -14.86 2.16
C PRO A 124 11.72 -13.79 1.61
N ILE A 125 12.00 -12.76 2.40
CA ILE A 125 12.77 -11.57 1.99
C ILE A 125 14.10 -11.94 1.34
N GLY A 126 14.84 -12.88 1.92
CA GLY A 126 16.15 -13.33 1.40
C GLY A 126 16.08 -14.03 0.05
N ALA A 127 14.94 -14.67 -0.27
CA ALA A 127 14.68 -15.32 -1.56
C ALA A 127 13.94 -14.41 -2.56
N CYS A 128 13.48 -13.23 -2.12
CA CYS A 128 12.90 -12.22 -2.99
C CYS A 128 14.02 -11.33 -3.58
N ILE A 129 14.33 -11.53 -4.87
CA ILE A 129 15.39 -10.76 -5.54
C ILE A 129 15.18 -9.25 -5.45
N TRP A 130 13.93 -8.78 -5.49
CA TRP A 130 13.60 -7.35 -5.42
C TRP A 130 13.78 -6.82 -4.00
N THR A 131 13.07 -7.38 -3.01
CA THR A 131 13.15 -6.91 -1.62
C THR A 131 14.55 -7.04 -1.05
N SER A 132 15.25 -8.17 -1.26
CA SER A 132 16.63 -8.32 -0.79
C SER A 132 17.59 -7.32 -1.43
N SER A 133 17.42 -6.98 -2.71
CA SER A 133 18.22 -5.95 -3.38
C SER A 133 17.94 -4.57 -2.81
N TRP A 134 16.67 -4.23 -2.54
CA TRP A 134 16.29 -2.96 -1.91
C TRP A 134 16.84 -2.80 -0.49
N VAL A 135 16.84 -3.88 0.31
CA VAL A 135 17.45 -3.88 1.65
C VAL A 135 18.95 -3.62 1.55
N ARG A 136 19.67 -4.34 0.68
CA ARG A 136 21.11 -4.15 0.47
C ARG A 136 21.42 -2.75 -0.05
N TYR A 137 20.63 -2.26 -1.00
CA TYR A 137 20.77 -0.92 -1.57
C TYR A 137 20.71 0.16 -0.48
N ARG A 138 19.75 0.05 0.45
CA ARG A 138 19.55 1.08 1.47
C ARG A 138 20.47 0.93 2.68
N TYR A 139 20.65 -0.29 3.18
CA TYR A 139 21.28 -0.57 4.47
C TYR A 139 22.61 -1.33 4.39
N GLY A 140 22.96 -1.88 3.21
CA GLY A 140 24.15 -2.71 3.00
C GLY A 140 23.88 -4.21 3.27
N ASP A 141 24.82 -5.06 2.89
CA ASP A 141 24.68 -6.52 2.98
C ASP A 141 24.45 -7.05 4.39
N ALA A 142 25.02 -6.39 5.40
CA ALA A 142 24.90 -6.80 6.79
C ALA A 142 23.48 -6.67 7.36
N ALA A 143 22.58 -5.92 6.71
CA ALA A 143 21.21 -5.70 7.19
C ALA A 143 20.24 -6.82 6.80
N LEU A 144 20.57 -7.62 5.78
CA LEU A 144 19.67 -8.65 5.26
C LEU A 144 19.55 -9.89 6.18
N PRO A 145 20.64 -10.45 6.77
CA PRO A 145 20.57 -11.72 7.50
C PRO A 145 19.54 -11.76 8.63
N SER A 146 19.32 -10.64 9.33
CA SER A 146 18.38 -10.59 10.47
C SER A 146 16.90 -10.65 10.08
N ILE A 147 16.58 -10.46 8.79
CA ILE A 147 15.20 -10.48 8.27
C ILE A 147 15.03 -11.43 7.08
N ALA A 148 16.07 -12.17 6.69
CA ALA A 148 16.10 -12.92 5.44
C ALA A 148 15.05 -14.06 5.38
N ASP A 149 14.73 -14.66 6.52
CA ASP A 149 13.76 -15.74 6.66
C ASP A 149 12.31 -15.25 6.85
N ARG A 150 12.12 -13.94 7.02
CA ARG A 150 10.82 -13.34 7.26
C ARG A 150 10.00 -13.19 5.97
N PRO A 151 8.66 -13.25 6.04
CA PRO A 151 7.80 -12.89 4.90
C PRO A 151 8.01 -11.44 4.47
N VAL A 152 7.82 -11.16 3.18
CA VAL A 152 7.83 -9.78 2.68
C VAL A 152 6.61 -9.05 3.21
N VAL A 153 6.79 -7.85 3.76
CA VAL A 153 5.72 -6.89 4.03
C VAL A 153 5.53 -6.00 2.80
N CYS A 154 4.31 -5.90 2.28
CA CYS A 154 4.04 -5.07 1.11
C CYS A 154 3.96 -3.59 1.52
N SER A 155 4.72 -2.70 0.90
CA SER A 155 4.67 -1.27 1.22
C SER A 155 3.49 -0.54 0.58
N GLY A 156 2.76 -1.20 -0.33
CA GLY A 156 1.66 -0.61 -1.07
C GLY A 156 0.33 -0.54 -0.32
N PHE A 157 0.24 -1.02 0.92
CA PHE A 157 -0.97 -0.88 1.72
C PHE A 157 -0.64 -0.80 3.22
N ALA A 158 -1.14 0.21 3.90
CA ALA A 158 -1.05 0.32 5.35
C ALA A 158 -2.32 0.98 5.88
N MET A 159 -2.72 0.64 7.11
CA MET A 159 -3.88 1.26 7.74
C MET A 159 -3.74 1.37 9.24
N GLY A 160 -4.45 2.31 9.87
CA GLY A 160 -4.37 2.47 11.32
C GLY A 160 -5.05 3.75 11.80
N SER A 161 -4.85 4.07 13.08
CA SER A 161 -5.28 5.36 13.62
C SER A 161 -4.54 6.50 12.91
N ALA A 162 -5.16 7.68 12.83
CA ALA A 162 -4.53 8.85 12.22
C ALA A 162 -3.22 9.26 12.93
N GLY A 163 -3.14 9.03 14.25
CA GLY A 163 -1.91 9.24 15.02
C GLY A 163 -0.79 8.28 14.57
N ARG A 164 -1.07 6.98 14.57
CA ARG A 164 -0.10 5.95 14.15
C ARG A 164 0.30 6.07 12.69
N MET A 165 -0.63 6.45 11.82
CA MET A 165 -0.35 6.71 10.42
C MET A 165 0.60 7.90 10.25
N ARG A 166 0.42 8.99 11.02
CA ARG A 166 1.34 10.12 10.99
C ARG A 166 2.76 9.70 11.40
N ASP A 167 2.88 8.99 12.52
CA ASP A 167 4.17 8.51 13.03
C ASP A 167 4.86 7.58 12.01
N TYR A 168 4.09 6.70 11.37
CA TYR A 168 4.57 5.80 10.32
C TYR A 168 5.09 6.56 9.09
N LEU A 169 4.29 7.51 8.58
CA LEU A 169 4.67 8.29 7.40
C LEU A 169 5.93 9.13 7.66
N GLU A 170 6.04 9.74 8.85
CA GLU A 170 7.23 10.48 9.26
C GLU A 170 8.47 9.57 9.41
N LEU A 171 8.31 8.42 10.08
CA LEU A 171 9.38 7.44 10.27
C LEU A 171 9.90 6.93 8.92
N VAL A 172 9.02 6.49 8.03
CA VAL A 172 9.41 5.95 6.72
C VAL A 172 10.04 7.06 5.86
N THR A 173 9.46 8.26 5.83
CA THR A 173 10.05 9.41 5.12
C THR A 173 11.48 9.68 5.62
N ARG A 174 11.68 9.74 6.93
CA ARG A 174 13.02 9.95 7.53
C ARG A 174 13.99 8.84 7.17
N GLU A 175 13.55 7.59 7.06
CA GLU A 175 14.43 6.47 6.69
C GLU A 175 14.75 6.46 5.19
N LEU A 176 13.92 7.08 4.35
CA LEU A 176 14.14 7.21 2.91
C LEU A 176 15.09 8.37 2.53
N THR A 177 15.16 9.42 3.35
CA THR A 177 15.88 10.67 3.04
C THR A 177 17.43 10.67 3.08
N PRO A 178 18.13 9.98 4.01
CA PRO A 178 19.59 10.02 4.12
C PRO A 178 20.31 9.58 2.82
N PRO A 179 21.59 9.98 2.62
CA PRO A 179 22.28 9.71 1.37
C PRO A 179 22.25 8.22 1.02
N LEU A 180 21.85 7.93 -0.21
CA LEU A 180 21.77 6.57 -0.72
C LEU A 180 23.19 5.98 -0.78
N ARG A 181 23.33 4.71 -0.40
CA ARG A 181 24.63 4.01 -0.45
C ARG A 181 25.10 3.74 -1.89
N SER A 182 24.22 3.91 -2.86
CA SER A 182 24.51 3.77 -4.29
C SER A 182 23.77 4.85 -5.08
N THR A 183 24.42 5.34 -6.13
CA THR A 183 23.86 6.30 -7.09
C THR A 183 22.93 5.63 -8.12
N ASN A 184 22.90 4.29 -8.16
CA ASN A 184 21.98 3.57 -9.04
C ASN A 184 20.55 3.79 -8.56
N TYR A 185 19.74 4.45 -9.37
CA TYR A 185 18.32 4.61 -9.08
C TYR A 185 17.64 3.24 -8.99
N MET A 186 16.98 2.98 -7.86
CA MET A 186 16.19 1.76 -7.67
C MET A 186 14.77 2.13 -7.25
N ALA A 187 13.82 2.16 -8.19
CA ALA A 187 12.41 2.31 -7.83
C ALA A 187 11.97 1.17 -6.88
N GLY A 188 11.13 1.50 -5.90
CA GLY A 188 10.52 0.53 -4.97
C GLY A 188 11.34 0.19 -3.72
N TYR A 189 12.45 0.88 -3.46
CA TYR A 189 13.26 0.60 -2.26
C TYR A 189 12.56 0.95 -0.93
N ASP A 190 11.42 1.64 -0.97
CA ASP A 190 10.56 1.82 0.19
C ASP A 190 10.05 0.51 0.77
N GLN A 191 9.79 -0.51 -0.06
CA GLN A 191 9.48 -1.84 0.44
C GLN A 191 10.64 -2.43 1.24
N GLY A 192 11.89 -2.22 0.82
CA GLY A 192 13.06 -2.61 1.60
C GLY A 192 13.13 -1.92 2.97
N VAL A 193 12.86 -0.61 3.01
CA VAL A 193 12.78 0.17 4.27
C VAL A 193 11.67 -0.33 5.18
N VAL A 194 10.46 -0.48 4.66
CA VAL A 194 9.30 -0.96 5.45
C VAL A 194 9.60 -2.34 6.05
N ASN A 195 10.22 -3.25 5.29
CA ASN A 195 10.58 -4.58 5.78
C ASN A 195 11.61 -4.55 6.92
N VAL A 196 12.66 -3.73 6.80
CA VAL A 196 13.68 -3.56 7.86
C VAL A 196 13.05 -2.95 9.12
N LEU A 197 12.16 -1.97 8.96
CA LEU A 197 11.49 -1.32 10.08
C LEU A 197 10.49 -2.25 10.79
N ALA A 198 9.65 -2.95 10.02
CA ALA A 198 8.62 -3.84 10.54
C ALA A 198 9.24 -5.03 11.29
N HIS A 199 10.10 -5.79 10.62
CA HIS A 199 10.73 -6.99 11.21
C HIS A 199 11.80 -6.65 12.24
N GLY A 200 12.38 -5.44 12.18
CA GLY A 200 13.28 -4.92 13.21
C GLY A 200 12.57 -4.38 14.45
N GLY A 201 11.23 -4.37 14.50
CA GLY A 201 10.47 -3.86 15.65
C GLY A 201 10.58 -2.35 15.84
N ARG A 202 10.84 -1.59 14.78
CA ARG A 202 11.11 -0.15 14.81
C ARG A 202 9.87 0.72 14.53
N ILE A 203 8.71 0.11 14.28
CA ILE A 203 7.44 0.79 14.02
C ILE A 203 6.57 0.73 15.29
N PRO A 204 6.34 1.85 15.99
CA PRO A 204 5.51 1.87 17.20
C PRO A 204 4.06 1.47 16.95
N GLY A 205 3.49 0.63 17.82
CA GLY A 205 2.09 0.21 17.71
C GLY A 205 1.79 -0.67 16.50
N LEU A 206 2.81 -1.29 15.90
CA LEU A 206 2.65 -2.17 14.74
C LEU A 206 1.95 -3.49 15.13
N VAL A 207 0.90 -3.81 14.39
CA VAL A 207 0.29 -5.13 14.28
C VAL A 207 0.58 -5.65 12.88
N LEU A 208 1.39 -6.70 12.80
CA LEU A 208 1.73 -7.35 11.53
C LEU A 208 0.79 -8.53 11.28
N HIS A 209 0.10 -8.51 10.14
CA HIS A 209 -0.89 -9.53 9.80
C HIS A 209 -0.33 -10.54 8.79
N PRO A 210 -0.32 -11.85 9.13
CA PRO A 210 0.24 -12.87 8.26
C PRO A 210 -0.71 -13.27 7.13
N TRP A 211 -0.13 -13.59 5.98
CA TRP A 211 -0.82 -14.27 4.88
C TRP A 211 -1.05 -15.76 5.22
N PRO A 212 -2.20 -16.39 4.88
CA PRO A 212 -3.38 -15.83 4.21
C PRO A 212 -4.49 -15.40 5.18
N ARG A 213 -4.23 -15.32 6.49
CA ARG A 213 -5.27 -15.13 7.51
C ARG A 213 -5.86 -13.72 7.50
N ALA A 214 -5.05 -12.75 7.12
CA ALA A 214 -5.39 -11.34 7.12
C ALA A 214 -6.64 -11.00 6.29
N ALA A 215 -7.29 -9.90 6.66
CA ALA A 215 -8.39 -9.31 5.90
C ALA A 215 -7.91 -8.54 4.65
N VAL A 216 -6.60 -8.44 4.42
CA VAL A 216 -5.97 -7.91 3.21
C VAL A 216 -5.09 -9.01 2.64
N LEU A 217 -5.26 -9.33 1.35
CA LEU A 217 -4.40 -10.30 0.66
C LEU A 217 -3.57 -9.62 -0.43
N HIS A 218 -2.25 -9.71 -0.27
CA HIS A 218 -1.28 -9.41 -1.31
C HIS A 218 -1.03 -10.65 -2.17
N LEU A 219 -1.24 -10.52 -3.48
CA LEU A 219 -1.12 -11.65 -4.40
C LEU A 219 0.24 -11.72 -5.10
N GLY A 220 1.14 -10.75 -4.93
CA GLY A 220 2.38 -10.63 -5.73
C GLY A 220 3.32 -11.83 -5.63
N ASN A 221 3.50 -12.38 -4.43
CA ASN A 221 4.31 -13.59 -4.20
C ASN A 221 3.48 -14.88 -4.09
N ALA A 222 2.15 -14.81 -4.22
CA ALA A 222 1.29 -15.97 -4.07
C ALA A 222 1.50 -16.95 -5.25
N PRO A 223 1.78 -18.24 -5.01
CA PRO A 223 1.84 -19.22 -6.09
C PRO A 223 0.50 -19.33 -6.81
N ARG A 224 0.53 -19.64 -8.12
CA ARG A 224 -0.71 -19.94 -8.86
C ARG A 224 -1.46 -21.10 -8.18
N GLY A 225 -2.77 -20.95 -8.00
CA GLY A 225 -3.62 -21.92 -7.31
C GLY A 225 -3.62 -21.85 -5.78
N SER A 226 -2.78 -21.01 -5.15
CA SER A 226 -2.79 -20.81 -3.68
C SER A 226 -3.91 -19.89 -3.19
N VAL A 227 -4.47 -19.08 -4.10
CA VAL A 227 -5.54 -18.12 -3.82
C VAL A 227 -6.88 -18.83 -3.90
N ARG A 228 -7.72 -18.64 -2.89
CA ARG A 228 -9.07 -19.23 -2.81
C ARG A 228 -10.14 -18.18 -3.04
N SER A 229 -11.25 -18.62 -3.63
CA SER A 229 -12.47 -17.85 -3.75
C SER A 229 -13.70 -18.67 -3.35
N ASN A 230 -14.77 -17.98 -2.98
CA ASN A 230 -16.07 -18.59 -2.72
C ASN A 230 -16.89 -18.78 -4.02
N SER A 231 -18.10 -19.33 -3.91
CA SER A 231 -18.99 -19.55 -5.06
C SER A 231 -19.47 -18.26 -5.74
N ALA A 232 -19.38 -17.11 -5.07
CA ALA A 232 -19.68 -15.79 -5.63
C ALA A 232 -18.46 -15.16 -6.34
N GLY A 233 -17.31 -15.84 -6.36
CA GLY A 233 -16.07 -15.33 -6.96
C GLY A 233 -15.31 -14.34 -6.08
N GLU A 234 -15.67 -14.22 -4.79
CA GLU A 234 -14.98 -13.36 -3.84
C GLU A 234 -13.77 -14.10 -3.24
N MET A 235 -12.64 -13.40 -3.12
CA MET A 235 -11.44 -13.95 -2.49
C MET A 235 -11.64 -14.14 -0.98
N VAL A 236 -11.18 -15.27 -0.46
CA VAL A 236 -11.32 -15.65 0.96
C VAL A 236 -9.98 -15.99 1.61
N ASN A 237 -9.88 -15.74 2.92
CA ASN A 237 -8.74 -16.13 3.75
C ASN A 237 -8.75 -17.65 4.08
N ASP A 238 -7.83 -18.10 4.94
CA ASP A 238 -7.80 -19.49 5.43
C ASP A 238 -8.92 -19.94 6.32
N GLN A 239 -9.74 -19.00 6.77
CA GLN A 239 -10.94 -19.27 7.55
C GLN A 239 -12.20 -19.26 6.69
N GLY A 240 -12.07 -19.10 5.37
CA GLY A 240 -13.21 -19.00 4.45
C GLY A 240 -13.96 -17.66 4.53
N GLN A 241 -13.38 -16.66 5.21
CA GLN A 241 -13.95 -15.32 5.31
C GLN A 241 -13.55 -14.48 4.11
N VAL A 242 -14.48 -13.70 3.56
CA VAL A 242 -14.20 -12.76 2.47
C VAL A 242 -13.23 -11.69 2.96
N VAL A 243 -12.10 -11.54 2.25
CA VAL A 243 -11.11 -10.53 2.60
C VAL A 243 -11.58 -9.14 2.14
N ALA A 244 -11.32 -8.11 2.93
CA ALA A 244 -11.77 -6.77 2.62
C ALA A 244 -11.03 -6.17 1.41
N VAL A 245 -9.73 -6.45 1.29
CA VAL A 245 -8.87 -5.86 0.25
C VAL A 245 -8.08 -6.96 -0.47
N VAL A 246 -7.99 -6.85 -1.79
CA VAL A 246 -7.12 -7.65 -2.65
C VAL A 246 -6.15 -6.70 -3.36
N HIS A 247 -4.84 -6.92 -3.18
CA HIS A 247 -3.78 -6.09 -3.74
C HIS A 247 -2.84 -6.92 -4.62
N GLN A 248 -2.19 -6.26 -5.59
CA GLN A 248 -1.37 -6.87 -6.64
C GLN A 248 -2.19 -7.85 -7.49
N ARG A 249 -3.47 -7.53 -7.69
CA ARG A 249 -4.45 -8.41 -8.35
C ARG A 249 -4.12 -8.69 -9.82
N ASP A 250 -3.33 -7.80 -10.44
CA ASP A 250 -2.84 -7.92 -11.81
C ASP A 250 -1.73 -8.99 -11.97
N ARG A 251 -1.16 -9.47 -10.85
CA ARG A 251 -0.14 -10.53 -10.83
C ARG A 251 -0.73 -11.94 -10.90
N HIS A 252 -2.05 -12.06 -10.75
CA HIS A 252 -2.79 -13.29 -10.90
C HIS A 252 -3.78 -13.17 -12.06
N GLU A 253 -4.02 -14.27 -12.76
CA GLU A 253 -5.04 -14.36 -13.81
C GLU A 253 -6.44 -14.65 -13.23
N GLY A 254 -7.47 -14.43 -14.05
CA GLY A 254 -8.84 -14.83 -13.72
C GLY A 254 -9.52 -13.89 -12.73
N GLN A 255 -10.15 -14.45 -11.69
CA GLN A 255 -11.10 -13.73 -10.82
C GLN A 255 -10.48 -12.52 -10.10
N ALA A 256 -9.18 -12.54 -9.81
CA ALA A 256 -8.48 -11.40 -9.21
C ALA A 256 -8.54 -10.14 -10.11
N GLN A 257 -8.45 -10.33 -11.43
CA GLN A 257 -8.49 -9.24 -12.42
C GLN A 257 -9.91 -8.75 -12.71
N THR A 258 -10.93 -9.53 -12.38
CA THR A 258 -12.33 -9.16 -12.62
C THR A 258 -12.97 -8.34 -11.51
N LEU A 259 -12.34 -8.25 -10.33
CA LEU A 259 -12.78 -7.36 -9.25
C LEU A 259 -12.81 -5.89 -9.72
N ARG A 260 -13.92 -5.19 -9.50
CA ARG A 260 -14.17 -3.82 -9.98
C ARG A 260 -14.97 -3.01 -8.98
#